data_AF-A0A9D2F122-F1
#
_entry.id   AF-A0A9D2F122-F1
#
_cell.length_a   1.000
_cell.length_b   1.000
_cell.length_c   1.000
_cell.angle_alpha   90.00
_cell.angle_beta   90.00
_cell.angle_gamma   90.00
#
_symmetry.space_group_name_H-M   'P 1'
#
loop_
_entity.id
_entity.type
_entity.pdbx_description
1 polymer ?
#
loop_
_entity_poly.entity_id
_entity_poly.type
_entity_poly.pdbx_seq_one_letter_code
_entity_poly.pdbx_strand_id
1 'polypeptide(L)'
;MALDTSNWSPEDFVREAKLQTDAIQRLNVWLRIGYSLLAAGFIVGYWGFYGGGGVAFGVLGVVVLLVGAVVAVVLKVGTTNAKKNVRALLAQAGVDLDEKNERDRA
;
A
#
# COMPACT_ATOMS: atom_id res chain seq x y z
N MET A 1 -13.01 -0.64 16.74
CA MET A 1 -14.28 -1.38 16.77
C MET A 1 -14.01 -2.72 16.12
N ALA A 2 -13.95 -3.80 16.89
CA ALA A 2 -13.84 -5.14 16.32
C ALA A 2 -15.21 -5.52 15.78
N LEU A 3 -15.28 -5.99 14.53
CA LEU A 3 -16.51 -6.55 13.98
C LEU A 3 -16.74 -7.90 14.67
N ASP A 4 -17.97 -8.17 15.10
CA ASP A 4 -18.33 -9.48 15.61
C ASP A 4 -18.44 -10.47 14.44
N THR A 5 -17.44 -11.33 14.32
CA THR A 5 -17.34 -12.35 13.27
C THR A 5 -17.69 -13.74 13.80
N SER A 6 -18.21 -13.88 15.04
CA SER A 6 -18.44 -15.20 15.65
C SER A 6 -19.47 -16.05 14.92
N ASN A 7 -20.38 -15.39 14.18
CA ASN A 7 -21.51 -16.02 13.50
C ASN A 7 -21.38 -15.96 11.96
N TRP A 8 -20.20 -15.64 11.43
CA TRP A 8 -20.01 -15.51 9.98
C TRP A 8 -19.92 -16.88 9.30
N SER A 9 -20.57 -16.98 8.14
CA SER A 9 -20.42 -18.14 7.26
C SER A 9 -19.10 -18.06 6.47
N PRO A 10 -18.60 -19.17 5.91
CA PRO A 10 -17.47 -19.14 4.97
C PRO A 10 -17.67 -18.16 3.81
N GLU A 11 -18.91 -18.01 3.31
CA GLU A 11 -19.25 -17.08 2.24
C GLU A 11 -19.08 -15.60 2.66
N ASP A 12 -19.41 -15.26 3.92
CA ASP A 12 -19.21 -13.92 4.46
C ASP A 12 -17.73 -13.56 4.56
N PHE A 13 -16.89 -14.50 5.02
CA PHE A 13 -15.43 -14.33 5.05
C PHE A 13 -14.85 -14.10 3.65
N VAL A 14 -15.29 -14.86 2.66
CA VAL A 14 -14.87 -14.69 1.26
C VAL A 14 -15.35 -13.33 0.70
N ARG A 15 -16.58 -12.92 0.99
CA ARG A 15 -17.12 -11.62 0.58
C ARG A 15 -16.29 -10.46 1.15
N GLU A 16 -16.00 -10.51 2.45
CA GLU A 16 -15.20 -9.49 3.13
C GLU A 16 -13.75 -9.45 2.60
N ALA A 17 -13.12 -10.62 2.42
CA ALA A 17 -11.80 -10.74 1.81
C ALA A 17 -11.74 -10.10 0.41
N LYS A 18 -12.81 -10.25 -0.39
CA LYS A 18 -12.93 -9.61 -1.71
C LYS A 18 -13.04 -8.08 -1.59
N LEU A 19 -13.86 -7.56 -0.68
CA LEU A 19 -13.98 -6.11 -0.45
C LEU A 19 -12.65 -5.49 -0.01
N GLN A 20 -11.95 -6.14 0.92
CA GLN A 20 -10.62 -5.70 1.35
C GLN A 20 -9.60 -5.79 0.23
N THR A 21 -9.68 -6.80 -0.64
CA THR A 21 -8.81 -6.91 -1.82
C THR A 21 -9.02 -5.75 -2.80
N ASP A 22 -10.27 -5.34 -3.07
CA ASP A 22 -10.56 -4.15 -3.89
C ASP A 22 -9.98 -2.88 -3.26
N ALA A 23 -10.17 -2.70 -1.95
CA ALA A 23 -9.58 -1.58 -1.22
C ALA A 23 -8.03 -1.57 -1.31
N ILE A 24 -7.38 -2.73 -1.18
CA ILE A 24 -5.93 -2.87 -1.34
C ILE A 24 -5.47 -2.47 -2.74
N GLN A 25 -6.23 -2.82 -3.80
CA GLN A 25 -5.90 -2.40 -5.16
C GLN A 25 -5.91 -0.88 -5.30
N ARG A 26 -6.93 -0.21 -4.75
CA ARG A 26 -6.97 1.26 -4.72
C ARG A 26 -5.80 1.84 -3.94
N LEU A 27 -5.46 1.28 -2.77
CA LEU A 27 -4.29 1.71 -1.99
C LEU A 27 -2.97 1.54 -2.76
N ASN A 28 -2.82 0.52 -3.60
CA ASN A 28 -1.62 0.37 -4.44
C ASN A 28 -1.51 1.47 -5.50
N VAL A 29 -2.64 1.97 -6.04
CA VAL A 29 -2.63 3.13 -6.95
C VAL A 29 -2.15 4.37 -6.20
N TRP A 30 -2.67 4.62 -5.00
CA TRP A 30 -2.20 5.72 -4.15
C TRP A 30 -0.72 5.58 -3.75
N LEU A 31 -0.25 4.37 -3.50
CA LEU A 31 1.16 4.11 -3.20
C LEU A 31 2.07 4.48 -4.38
N ARG A 32 1.63 4.21 -5.62
CA ARG A 32 2.34 4.64 -6.83
C ARG A 32 2.41 6.16 -6.92
N ILE A 33 1.34 6.87 -6.57
CA ILE A 33 1.36 8.34 -6.50
C ILE A 33 2.40 8.82 -5.46
N GLY A 34 2.47 8.18 -4.29
CA GLY A 34 3.50 8.47 -3.30
C GLY A 34 4.93 8.29 -3.83
N TYR A 35 5.20 7.22 -4.58
CA TYR A 35 6.49 7.00 -5.25
C TYR A 35 6.77 8.04 -6.34
N SER A 36 5.76 8.46 -7.10
CA SER A 36 5.91 9.53 -8.08
C SER A 36 6.26 10.87 -7.44
N LEU A 37 5.68 11.18 -6.27
CA LEU A 37 6.05 12.37 -5.50
C LEU A 37 7.50 12.32 -5.02
N LEU A 38 7.98 11.16 -4.56
CA LEU A 38 9.39 10.97 -4.22
C LEU A 38 10.31 11.27 -5.41
N ALA A 39 10.01 10.70 -6.58
CA ALA A 39 10.78 10.94 -7.79
C ALA A 39 10.75 12.42 -8.21
N ALA A 40 9.57 13.03 -8.23
CA ALA A 40 9.40 14.44 -8.57
C ALA A 40 10.14 15.36 -7.59
N GLY A 41 10.00 15.12 -6.28
CA GLY A 41 10.70 15.86 -5.24
C GLY A 41 12.22 15.75 -5.37
N PHE A 42 12.73 14.56 -5.68
CA PHE A 42 14.15 14.35 -5.93
C PHE A 42 14.64 15.14 -7.15
N ILE A 43 13.93 15.05 -8.29
CA ILE A 43 14.29 15.76 -9.53
C ILE A 43 14.29 17.27 -9.31
N VAL A 44 13.21 17.81 -8.72
CA VAL A 44 13.07 19.25 -8.45
C VAL A 44 14.12 19.73 -7.46
N GLY A 45 14.38 18.95 -6.40
CA GLY A 45 15.38 19.27 -5.39
C GLY A 45 16.79 19.29 -5.97
N TYR A 46 17.14 18.26 -6.75
CA TYR A 46 18.43 18.18 -7.42
C TYR A 46 18.62 19.35 -8.40
N TRP A 47 17.62 19.63 -9.23
CA TRP A 47 17.66 20.75 -10.16
C TRP A 47 17.80 22.11 -9.44
N GLY A 48 17.09 22.30 -8.31
CA GLY A 48 17.17 23.51 -7.51
C GLY A 48 18.55 23.76 -6.90
N PHE A 49 19.17 22.74 -6.30
CA PHE A 49 20.46 22.89 -5.61
C PHE A 49 21.67 22.79 -6.55
N TYR A 50 21.60 21.96 -7.59
CA TYR A 50 22.76 21.62 -8.43
C TYR A 50 22.56 21.91 -9.92
N GLY A 51 21.32 22.10 -10.38
CA GLY A 51 20.96 22.29 -11.80
C GLY A 51 20.66 23.73 -12.21
N GLY A 52 20.92 24.72 -11.33
CA GLY A 52 20.70 26.14 -11.63
C GLY A 52 19.25 26.62 -11.44
N GLY A 53 18.34 25.80 -10.89
CA GLY A 53 16.96 26.19 -10.61
C GLY A 53 16.82 27.18 -9.44
N GLY A 54 17.79 27.23 -8.54
CA GLY A 54 17.81 28.13 -7.38
C GLY A 54 17.27 27.50 -6.10
N VAL A 55 17.68 28.06 -4.96
CA VAL A 55 17.45 27.47 -3.62
C VAL A 55 15.98 27.25 -3.30
N ALA A 56 15.08 28.13 -3.78
CA ALA A 56 13.64 27.97 -3.57
C ALA A 56 13.09 26.65 -4.14
N PHE A 57 13.51 26.28 -5.35
CA PHE A 57 13.15 24.99 -5.95
C PHE A 57 13.84 23.81 -5.24
N GLY A 58 15.07 24.02 -4.72
CA GLY A 58 15.75 23.04 -3.90
C GLY A 58 14.93 22.67 -2.66
N VAL A 59 14.50 23.69 -1.90
CA VAL A 59 13.65 23.52 -0.70
C VAL A 59 12.30 22.90 -1.06
N LEU A 60 11.65 23.36 -2.13
CA LEU A 60 10.39 22.78 -2.60
C LEU A 60 10.53 21.27 -2.89
N GLY A 61 11.60 20.87 -3.58
CA GLY A 61 11.87 19.46 -3.87
C GLY A 61 12.02 18.62 -2.59
N VAL A 62 12.73 19.13 -1.59
CA VAL A 62 12.87 18.47 -0.28
C VAL A 62 11.51 18.30 0.41
N VAL A 63 10.67 19.34 0.42
CA VAL A 63 9.33 19.26 1.03
C VAL A 63 8.48 18.20 0.32
N VAL A 64 8.45 18.19 -1.01
CA VAL A 64 7.70 17.20 -1.80
C VAL A 64 8.23 15.79 -1.54
N LEU A 65 9.55 15.61 -1.44
CA LEU A 65 10.18 14.33 -1.15
C LEU A 65 9.76 13.81 0.23
N LEU A 66 9.78 14.67 1.27
CA LEU A 66 9.36 14.29 2.62
C LEU A 66 7.87 13.89 2.66
N VAL A 67 6.99 14.65 2.01
CA VAL A 67 5.57 14.31 1.92
C VAL A 67 5.37 12.97 1.19
N GLY A 68 6.03 12.79 0.04
CA GLY A 68 6.01 11.54 -0.71
C GLY A 68 6.49 10.35 0.12
N ALA A 69 7.56 10.52 0.90
CA ALA A 69 8.10 9.49 1.78
C ALA A 69 7.09 9.06 2.84
N VAL A 70 6.50 10.02 3.56
CA VAL A 70 5.51 9.73 4.61
C VAL A 70 4.30 9.01 4.02
N VAL A 71 3.75 9.52 2.91
CA VAL A 71 2.62 8.88 2.23
C VAL A 71 2.96 7.47 1.79
N ALA A 72 4.12 7.27 1.16
CA ALA A 72 4.53 5.95 0.69
C ALA A 72 4.71 4.95 1.84
N VAL A 73 5.33 5.37 2.95
CA VAL A 73 5.53 4.50 4.13
C VAL A 73 4.19 4.09 4.75
N VAL A 74 3.30 5.05 5.01
CA VAL A 74 1.97 4.77 5.61
C VAL A 74 1.18 3.82 4.73
N LEU A 75 1.11 4.08 3.42
CA LEU A 75 0.38 3.23 2.49
C LEU A 75 1.03 1.85 2.31
N LYS A 76 2.36 1.76 2.33
CA LYS A 76 3.08 0.48 2.23
C LYS A 76 2.82 -0.40 3.45
N VAL A 77 2.87 0.18 4.65
CA VAL A 77 2.56 -0.54 5.89
C VAL A 77 1.10 -0.96 5.88
N GLY A 78 0.18 -0.04 5.56
CA GLY A 78 -1.26 -0.31 5.48
C GLY A 78 -1.61 -1.43 4.50
N THR A 79 -1.10 -1.38 3.28
CA THR A 79 -1.31 -2.44 2.25
C THR A 79 -0.73 -3.78 2.67
N THR A 80 0.41 -3.79 3.36
CA THR A 80 1.05 -5.04 3.82
C THR A 80 0.23 -5.69 4.94
N ASN A 81 -0.25 -4.90 5.89
CA ASN A 81 -1.11 -5.40 6.98
C ASN A 81 -2.49 -5.83 6.45
N ALA A 82 -3.09 -5.07 5.54
CA ALA A 82 -4.37 -5.44 4.92
C ALA A 82 -4.28 -6.77 4.15
N LYS A 83 -3.17 -7.03 3.44
CA LYS A 83 -2.95 -8.34 2.79
C LYS A 83 -2.86 -9.50 3.78
N LYS A 84 -2.26 -9.29 4.95
CA LYS A 84 -2.22 -10.29 6.03
C LYS A 84 -3.63 -10.55 6.58
N ASN A 85 -4.44 -9.51 6.76
CA ASN A 85 -5.82 -9.65 7.21
C ASN A 85 -6.67 -10.44 6.21
N VAL A 86 -6.55 -10.16 4.90
CA VAL A 86 -7.24 -10.93 3.85
C VAL A 86 -6.88 -12.42 3.91
N ARG A 87 -5.59 -12.74 4.11
CA ARG A 87 -5.14 -14.14 4.27
C ARG A 87 -5.78 -14.80 5.50
N ALA A 88 -5.82 -14.10 6.62
CA ALA A 88 -6.45 -14.60 7.84
C ALA A 88 -7.96 -14.83 7.70
N LEU A 89 -8.68 -14.00 6.93
CA LEU A 89 -10.10 -14.20 6.63
C LEU A 89 -10.32 -15.41 5.71
N LEU A 90 -9.49 -15.58 4.68
CA LEU A 90 -9.60 -16.72 3.77
C LEU A 90 -9.28 -18.05 4.46
N ALA A 91 -8.30 -18.07 5.38
CA ALA A 91 -8.02 -19.24 6.21
C ALA A 91 -9.22 -19.63 7.08
N GLN A 92 -9.96 -18.67 7.65
CA GLN A 92 -11.20 -18.93 8.39
C GLN A 92 -12.32 -19.49 7.50
N ALA A 93 -12.32 -19.18 6.21
CA ALA A 93 -13.22 -19.77 5.23
C ALA A 93 -12.78 -21.18 4.76
N GLY A 94 -11.68 -21.73 5.31
CA GLY A 94 -11.11 -23.01 4.89
C GLY A 94 -10.28 -22.95 3.62
N VAL A 95 -9.86 -21.75 3.18
CA VAL A 95 -9.02 -21.54 2.00
C VAL A 95 -7.58 -21.24 2.44
N ASP A 96 -6.69 -22.22 2.30
CA ASP A 96 -5.26 -22.03 2.51
C ASP A 96 -4.57 -21.46 1.25
N LEU A 97 -4.16 -20.20 1.34
CA LEU A 97 -3.46 -19.53 0.24
C LEU A 97 -1.97 -19.89 0.16
N ASP A 98 -1.35 -20.32 1.25
CA ASP A 98 0.08 -20.64 1.26
C ASP A 98 0.31 -22.01 0.62
N GLU A 99 -0.52 -23.01 0.95
CA GLU A 99 -0.53 -24.31 0.27
C GLU A 99 -0.79 -24.16 -1.25
N LYS A 100 -1.74 -23.29 -1.64
CA LYS A 100 -2.00 -22.99 -3.05
C LYS A 100 -0.77 -22.38 -3.73
N ASN A 101 -0.13 -21.40 -3.11
CA ASN A 101 1.04 -20.74 -3.69
C ASN A 101 2.24 -21.69 -3.82
N GLU A 102 2.39 -22.66 -2.91
CA GLU A 102 3.42 -23.70 -3.01
C GLU A 102 3.16 -24.66 -4.18
N ARG A 103 1.91 -25.10 -4.35
CA ARG A 103 1.50 -25.90 -5.53
C ARG A 103 1.75 -25.16 -6.84
N ASP A 104 1.43 -23.86 -6.91
CA ASP A 104 1.61 -23.06 -8.13
C ASP A 104 3.09 -22.79 -8.47
N ARG A 105 4.00 -23.00 -7.51
CA ARG A 105 5.46 -22.80 -7.67
C ARG A 105 6.26 -24.08 -7.87
N ALA A 106 5.63 -25.25 -7.66
CA ALA A 106 6.22 -26.57 -7.85
C ALA A 106 6.08 -27.04 -9.30
#